data_AF-A0A533SPG5-F1
#
_entry.id   AF-A0A533SPG5-F1
#
_cell.length_a   1.000
_cell.length_b   1.000
_cell.length_c   1.000
_cell.angle_alpha   90.00
_cell.angle_beta   90.00
_cell.angle_gamma   90.00
#
_symmetry.space_group_name_H-M   'P 1'
#
loop_
_entity.id
_entity.type
_entity.pdbx_description
1 polymer ?
#
loop_
_entity_poly.entity_id
_entity_poly.type
_entity_poly.pdbx_seq_one_letter_code
_entity_poly.pdbx_strand_id
1 'polypeptide(L)' 'MKILVIHGPNLNMLGTREPGLYGSLTLENVNSAILKT' A
#
# COMPACT_ATOMS: atom_id res chain seq x y z
N MET A 1 -18.45 0.15 10.79
CA MET A 1 -18.58 0.82 9.47
C MET A 1 -17.89 -0.04 8.43
N LYS A 2 -18.37 -0.10 7.18
CA LYS A 2 -17.71 -0.85 6.11
C LYS A 2 -17.15 0.15 5.09
N ILE A 3 -15.85 0.12 4.89
CA ILE A 3 -15.14 1.00 3.95
C ILE A 3 -14.49 0.11 2.89
N LEU A 4 -14.71 0.44 1.62
CA LEU A 4 -14.01 -0.16 0.49
C LEU A 4 -12.82 0.73 0.13
N VAL A 5 -11.64 0.13 0.03
CA VAL A 5 -10.41 0.80 -0.44
C VAL A 5 -10.02 0.19 -1.78
N ILE A 6 -9.89 1.01 -2.81
CA ILE A 6 -9.51 0.60 -4.16
C ILE A 6 -8.13 1.17 -4.46
N HIS A 7 -7.22 0.29 -4.90
CA HIS A 7 -5.87 0.66 -5.28
C HIS A 7 -5.78 0.84 -6.79
N GLY A 8 -5.12 1.92 -7.22
CA GLY A 8 -4.84 2.18 -8.62
C GLY A 8 -3.82 1.20 -9.22
N PRO A 9 -3.60 1.26 -10.54
CA PRO A 9 -2.61 0.42 -11.20
C PRO A 9 -1.20 0.64 -10.62
N ASN A 10 -0.40 -0.42 -10.65
CA ASN A 10 1.02 -0.43 -10.24
C ASN A 10 1.31 -0.26 -8.74
N LEU A 11 0.31 0.04 -7.88
CA LEU A 11 0.53 0.12 -6.43
C LEU A 11 0.94 -1.22 -5.81
N ASN A 12 0.69 -2.34 -6.49
CA ASN A 12 1.22 -3.65 -6.11
C ASN A 12 2.76 -3.72 -6.14
N MET A 13 3.45 -2.73 -6.73
CA MET A 13 4.91 -2.65 -6.77
C MET A 13 5.53 -1.76 -5.67
N LEU A 14 4.71 -1.15 -4.80
CA LEU A 14 5.23 -0.37 -3.67
C LEU A 14 6.21 -1.21 -2.82
N GLY A 15 7.29 -0.57 -2.37
CA GLY A 15 8.37 -1.22 -1.62
C GLY A 15 9.35 -2.02 -2.47
N THR A 16 9.09 -2.20 -3.78
CA THR A 16 9.99 -2.93 -4.70
C THR A 16 10.49 -2.06 -5.84
N ARG A 17 9.59 -1.33 -6.52
CA ARG A 17 9.95 -0.40 -7.59
C ARG A 17 10.45 0.90 -7.00
N GLU A 18 11.64 1.33 -7.42
CA GLU A 18 12.22 2.65 -7.12
C GLU A 18 12.02 3.07 -5.64
N PRO A 19 12.44 2.26 -4.65
CA PRO A 19 12.13 2.48 -3.24
C PRO A 19 12.72 3.79 -2.68
N GLY A 20 13.76 4.34 -3.30
CA GLY A 20 14.28 5.67 -2.96
C GLY A 20 13.31 6.81 -3.27
N LEU A 21 12.37 6.60 -4.20
CA LEU A 21 11.34 7.56 -4.57
C LEU A 21 9.99 7.26 -3.90
N TYR A 22 9.56 6.00 -3.91
CA TYR A 22 8.23 5.59 -3.44
C TYR A 22 8.21 5.06 -2.00
N GLY A 23 9.36 5.00 -1.34
CA GLY A 23 9.52 4.42 -0.02
C GLY A 23 9.63 2.89 -0.05
N SER A 24 9.94 2.32 1.12
CA SER A 24 10.15 0.89 1.32
C SER A 24 8.90 0.13 1.76
N LEU A 25 7.81 0.84 2.06
CA LEU A 25 6.56 0.22 2.50
C LEU A 25 5.87 -0.49 1.33
N THR A 26 5.40 -1.71 1.58
CA THR A 26 4.63 -2.48 0.60
C THR A 26 3.14 -2.13 0.68
N LEU A 27 2.39 -2.47 -0.38
CA LEU A 27 0.93 -2.34 -0.37
C LEU A 27 0.29 -3.16 0.77
N GLU A 28 0.88 -4.29 1.13
CA GLU A 28 0.45 -5.14 2.25
C GLU A 28 0.66 -4.44 3.60
N ASN A 29 1.76 -3.71 3.78
CA ASN A 29 1.97 -2.91 4.98
C ASN A 29 0.91 -1.81 5.11
N VAL A 30 0.57 -1.13 4.01
CA VAL A 30 -0.50 -0.12 3.98
C VAL A 30 -1.85 -0.73 4.35
N ASN A 31 -2.22 -1.85 3.74
CA ASN A 31 -3.47 -2.56 4.06
C ASN A 31 -3.51 -2.98 5.55
N SER A 32 -2.39 -3.48 6.08
CA SER A 32 -2.28 -3.85 7.50
C SER A 32 -2.46 -2.66 8.43
N ALA A 33 -1.99 -1.47 8.05
CA ALA A 33 -2.20 -0.25 8.83
C ALA A 33 -3.67 0.19 8.83
N ILE A 34 -4.35 0.07 7.68
CA ILE A 34 -5.79 0.40 7.55
C ILE A 34 -6.67 -0.55 8.36
N LEU A 35 -6.33 -1.84 8.43
CA LEU A 35 -7.12 -2.85 9.15
C LEU A 35 -6.92 -2.83 10.67
N LYS A 36 -5.87 -2.17 11.17
CA LYS A 36 -5.56 -2.10 12.61
C LYS A 36 -6.34 -1.02 13.36
N THR A 37 -7.10 -0.19 12.67
CA THR A 37 -8.06 0.80 13.21
C THR A 37 -9.46 0.25 13.28
#